data_AF-A0A9D3UZT4-F1
#
_entry.id   AF-A0A9D3UZT4-F1
#
_cell.length_a   1.000
_cell.length_b   1.000
_cell.length_c   1.000
_cell.angle_alpha   90.00
_cell.angle_beta   90.00
_cell.angle_gamma   90.00
#
_symmetry.space_group_name_H-M   'P 1'
#
loop_
_entity.id
_entity.type
_entity.pdbx_description
1 polymer ?
#
loop_
_entity_poly.entity_id
_entity_poly.type
_entity_poly.pdbx_seq_one_letter_code
_entity_poly.pdbx_strand_id
1 'polypeptide(L)'
;MVRDVIREYEMISRQQVNFDKSLLYFGANVHLLCKETIANLVGVRVAVSPEKYLGLPMMVGKRKTWAFSNFIDRFRKRVEGWSCRFLSMGEKGLY
;
A
#
# COMPACT_ATOMS: atom_id res chain seq x y z
N MET A 1 -17.98 4.00 -19.93
CA MET A 1 -17.73 4.33 -18.50
C MET A 1 -16.52 3.54 -17.99
N VAL A 2 -15.96 3.87 -16.81
CA VAL A 2 -14.74 3.23 -16.25
C VAL A 2 -14.80 1.69 -16.26
N ARG A 3 -15.96 1.09 -15.97
CA ARG A 3 -16.15 -0.36 -16.05
C ARG A 3 -16.00 -0.94 -17.46
N ASP A 4 -16.37 -0.19 -18.49
CA ASP A 4 -16.26 -0.66 -19.87
C ASP A 4 -14.80 -0.72 -20.30
N VAL A 5 -14.00 0.26 -19.89
CA VAL A 5 -12.54 0.28 -20.12
C VAL A 5 -11.87 -0.89 -19.40
N ILE A 6 -12.28 -1.17 -18.15
CA ILE A 6 -11.77 -2.32 -17.41
C ILE A 6 -12.14 -3.62 -18.13
N ARG A 7 -13.38 -3.78 -18.57
CA ARG A 7 -13.81 -4.98 -19.32
C ARG A 7 -13.02 -5.16 -20.60
N GLU A 8 -12.81 -4.09 -21.37
CA GLU A 8 -11.99 -4.13 -22.58
C GLU A 8 -10.56 -4.58 -22.28
N TYR A 9 -9.94 -3.99 -21.25
CA TYR A 9 -8.63 -4.41 -20.77
C TYR A 9 -8.61 -5.89 -20.38
N GLU A 10 -9.60 -6.37 -19.62
CA GLU A 10 -9.68 -7.77 -19.19
C GLU A 10 -9.80 -8.73 -20.39
N MET A 11 -10.59 -8.36 -21.40
CA MET A 11 -10.75 -9.15 -22.63
C MET A 11 -9.45 -9.23 -23.43
N ILE A 12 -8.74 -8.11 -23.60
CA ILE A 12 -7.51 -8.03 -24.41
C ILE A 12 -6.33 -8.67 -23.67
N SER A 13 -6.15 -8.34 -22.39
CA SER A 13 -5.01 -8.80 -21.58
C SER A 13 -5.16 -10.23 -21.06
N ARG A 14 -6.38 -10.79 -21.06
CA ARG A 14 -6.74 -12.05 -20.40
C ARG A 14 -6.46 -12.05 -18.90
N GLN A 15 -6.37 -10.88 -18.29
CA GLN A 15 -6.30 -10.70 -16.84
C GLN A 15 -7.67 -10.29 -16.30
N GLN A 16 -7.89 -10.50 -15.01
CA GLN A 16 -9.09 -10.00 -14.32
C GLN A 16 -8.71 -9.07 -13.19
N VAL A 17 -9.46 -7.98 -13.07
CA VAL A 17 -9.31 -7.03 -11.97
C VAL A 17 -9.93 -7.63 -10.72
N ASN A 18 -9.13 -7.69 -9.65
CA ASN A 18 -9.64 -8.07 -8.34
C ASN A 18 -10.28 -6.86 -7.67
N PHE A 19 -11.61 -6.75 -7.78
CA PHE A 19 -12.38 -5.66 -7.21
C PHE A 19 -12.37 -5.64 -5.66
N ASP A 20 -12.21 -6.80 -5.01
CA ASP A 20 -12.13 -6.90 -3.54
C ASP A 20 -10.84 -6.31 -2.98
N LYS A 21 -9.74 -6.44 -3.73
CA LYS A 21 -8.44 -5.84 -3.41
C LYS A 21 -8.32 -4.40 -3.92
N SER A 22 -9.24 -3.99 -4.80
CA SER A 22 -9.30 -2.62 -5.30
C SER A 22 -10.01 -1.72 -4.30
N LEU A 23 -9.75 -0.41 -4.39
CA LEU A 23 -10.39 0.59 -3.55
C LEU A 23 -10.51 1.91 -4.31
N LEU A 24 -11.52 2.70 -3.95
CA LEU A 24 -11.63 4.10 -4.35
C LEU A 24 -11.20 4.99 -3.19
N TYR A 25 -10.43 6.02 -3.49
CA TYR A 25 -10.11 7.08 -2.54
C TYR A 25 -10.55 8.41 -3.13
N PHE A 26 -11.25 9.21 -2.32
CA PHE A 26 -11.74 10.53 -2.74
C PHE A 26 -11.00 11.64 -2.00
N GLY A 27 -10.71 12.73 -2.72
CA GLY A 27 -10.24 13.96 -2.11
C GLY A 27 -11.29 14.60 -1.18
N ALA A 28 -10.85 15.58 -0.38
CA ALA A 28 -11.70 16.29 0.57
C ALA A 28 -12.89 17.01 -0.10
N ASN A 29 -12.70 17.48 -1.34
CA ASN A 29 -13.66 18.37 -2.02
C ASN A 29 -14.68 17.62 -2.89
N VAL A 30 -15.02 16.37 -2.57
CA VAL A 30 -16.02 15.60 -3.31
C VAL A 30 -17.28 15.44 -2.45
N HIS A 31 -18.43 15.81 -3.00
CA HIS A 31 -19.71 15.69 -2.31
C HIS A 31 -20.07 14.22 -2.02
N LEU A 32 -20.69 13.94 -0.87
CA LEU A 32 -21.00 12.57 -0.42
C LEU A 32 -21.84 11.81 -1.45
N LEU A 33 -22.90 12.43 -1.97
CA LEU A 33 -23.77 11.83 -2.99
C LEU A 33 -22.99 11.42 -4.26
N CYS A 34 -22.01 12.23 -4.68
CA CYS A 34 -21.16 11.89 -5.81
C CYS A 34 -20.23 10.71 -5.48
N LYS A 35 -19.68 10.64 -4.27
CA LYS A 35 -18.85 9.51 -3.82
C LYS A 35 -19.64 8.20 -3.88
N GLU A 36 -20.86 8.19 -3.34
CA GLU A 36 -21.73 7.02 -3.32
C GLU A 36 -22.13 6.60 -4.74
N THR A 37 -22.52 7.55 -5.58
CA THR A 37 -22.87 7.29 -6.98
C THR A 37 -21.70 6.64 -7.73
N ILE A 38 -20.48 7.19 -7.59
CA ILE A 38 -19.29 6.63 -8.25
C ILE A 38 -18.91 5.27 -7.65
N ALA A 39 -18.98 5.13 -6.32
CA ALA A 39 -18.65 3.86 -5.65
C ALA A 39 -19.60 2.74 -6.09
N ASN A 40 -20.90 3.00 -6.19
CA ASN A 40 -21.89 2.04 -6.67
C ASN A 40 -21.70 1.71 -8.15
N LEU A 41 -21.38 2.71 -8.98
CA LEU A 41 -21.12 2.52 -10.40
C LEU A 41 -19.89 1.63 -10.65
N VAL A 42 -18.80 1.86 -9.91
CA VAL A 42 -17.56 1.10 -10.04
C VAL A 42 -17.63 -0.22 -9.27
N GLY A 43 -18.43 -0.32 -8.21
CA GLY A 43 -18.63 -1.51 -7.39
C GLY A 43 -17.37 -1.93 -6.62
N VAL A 44 -16.67 -0.97 -6.03
CA VAL A 44 -15.51 -1.20 -5.16
C VAL A 44 -15.67 -0.46 -3.85
N ARG A 45 -15.02 -0.97 -2.80
CA ARG A 45 -15.02 -0.34 -1.48
C ARG A 45 -14.37 1.04 -1.52
N VAL A 46 -14.92 1.96 -0.74
CA VAL A 46 -14.33 3.29 -0.54
C VAL A 46 -13.37 3.24 0.65
N ALA A 47 -12.12 3.61 0.44
CA ALA A 47 -11.13 3.70 1.51
C ALA A 47 -11.36 4.95 2.36
N VAL A 48 -11.38 4.77 3.68
CA VAL A 48 -11.56 5.86 4.67
C VAL A 48 -10.30 6.72 4.79
N SER A 49 -9.12 6.12 4.55
CA SER A 49 -7.82 6.79 4.58
C SER A 49 -6.95 6.29 3.44
N PRO A 50 -6.00 7.10 2.93
CA PRO A 50 -5.06 6.62 1.93
C PRO A 50 -4.21 5.50 2.55
N GLU A 51 -4.47 4.27 2.11
CA GLU A 51 -3.79 3.08 2.60
C GLU A 51 -2.31 3.08 2.19
N LYS A 52 -1.57 2.05 2.60
CA LYS A 52 -0.21 1.85 2.12
C LYS A 52 -0.25 1.19 0.74
N TYR A 53 0.55 1.69 -0.20
CA TYR A 53 0.83 0.98 -1.44
C TYR A 53 2.23 0.37 -1.36
N LEU A 54 2.33 -0.95 -1.59
CA LEU A 54 3.58 -1.71 -1.48
C LEU A 54 4.33 -1.48 -0.15
N GLY A 55 3.59 -1.28 0.94
CA GLY A 55 4.15 -1.06 2.28
C GLY A 55 4.58 0.37 2.59
N LEU A 56 4.40 1.31 1.66
CA LEU A 56 4.70 2.74 1.80
C LEU A 56 3.41 3.58 1.87
N PRO A 57 3.41 4.75 2.55
CA PRO A 57 2.25 5.63 2.56
C PRO A 57 1.89 6.08 1.14
N MET A 58 0.62 5.91 0.73
CA MET A 58 0.15 6.31 -0.61
C MET A 58 0.05 7.84 -0.77
N MET A 59 -0.23 8.57 0.31
CA MET A 59 -0.25 10.03 0.32
C MET A 59 0.73 10.58 1.35
N VAL A 60 1.62 11.48 0.92
CA VAL A 60 2.62 12.11 1.77
C VAL A 60 2.40 13.63 1.76
N GLY A 61 1.99 14.17 2.91
CA GLY A 61 1.83 15.61 3.10
C GLY A 61 3.14 16.31 3.49
N LYS A 62 3.03 17.49 4.11
CA LYS A 62 4.18 18.30 4.56
C LYS A 62 5.10 17.54 5.54
N ARG A 63 4.56 16.61 6.33
CA ARG A 63 5.30 15.84 7.34
C ARG A 63 5.89 14.54 6.76
N LYS A 64 6.86 14.66 5.85
CA LYS A 64 7.49 13.52 5.17
C LYS A 64 8.14 12.54 6.13
N THR A 65 8.93 13.04 7.10
CA THR A 65 9.64 12.19 8.08
C THR A 65 8.69 11.32 8.90
N TRP A 66 7.59 11.91 9.36
CA TRP A 66 6.56 11.19 10.10
C TRP A 66 5.89 10.11 9.24
N ALA A 67 5.56 10.41 7.98
CA ALA A 67 4.91 9.47 7.09
C ALA A 67 5.73 8.17 6.89
N PHE A 68 7.05 8.28 6.79
CA PHE A 68 7.95 7.12 6.58
C PHE A 68 8.49 6.49 7.87
N SER A 69 8.17 7.03 9.06
CA SER A 69 8.68 6.55 10.35
C SER A 69 8.49 5.03 10.55
N ASN A 70 7.29 4.52 10.26
CA ASN A 70 6.96 3.10 10.34
C ASN A 70 7.80 2.23 9.39
N PHE A 71 8.13 2.74 8.20
CA PHE A 71 8.98 2.00 7.26
C PHE A 71 10.42 1.91 7.80
N ILE A 72 10.95 3.03 8.29
CA ILE A 72 12.30 3.12 8.87
C ILE A 72 12.42 2.21 10.10
N ASP A 73 11.42 2.20 10.99
CA ASP A 73 11.42 1.35 12.19
C ASP A 73 11.47 -0.14 11.84
N ARG A 74 10.66 -0.59 10.87
CA ARG A 74 10.71 -1.98 10.40
C ARG A 74 12.05 -2.34 9.77
N PHE A 75 12.65 -1.42 9.02
CA PHE A 75 13.97 -1.63 8.44
C PHE A 75 15.04 -1.79 9.52
N ARG A 76 15.05 -0.91 10.53
CA ARG A 76 15.97 -1.00 11.69
C ARG A 76 15.83 -2.32 12.44
N LYS A 77 14.60 -2.70 12.80
CA LYS A 77 14.32 -3.98 13.48
C LYS A 77 14.83 -5.19 12.71
N ARG A 78 14.75 -5.16 11.38
CA ARG A 78 15.25 -6.25 10.52
C ARG A 78 16.79 -6.32 10.55
N VAL A 79 17.47 -5.17 10.49
CA VAL A 79 18.94 -5.09 10.58
C VAL A 79 19.43 -5.53 11.96
N GLU A 80 18.82 -5.04 13.03
CA GLU A 80 19.13 -5.43 14.41
C GLU A 80 18.95 -6.95 14.61
N GLY A 81 17.84 -7.50 14.11
CA GLY A 81 17.55 -8.93 14.15
C GLY A 81 18.56 -9.80 13.36
N TRP A 82 19.31 -9.23 12.41
CA TRP A 82 20.43 -9.91 11.77
C TRP A 82 21.69 -9.90 12.65
N SER A 83 21.99 -8.78 13.31
CA SER A 83 23.15 -8.70 14.23
C SER A 83 23.07 -9.73 15.36
N CYS A 84 21.87 -10.02 15.86
CA CYS A 84 21.66 -11.02 16.92
C CYS A 84 21.75 -12.48 16.44
N ARG A 85 21.72 -12.75 15.12
CA ARG A 85 21.73 -14.13 14.58
C ARG A 85 23.06 -14.55 13.96
N PHE A 86 23.97 -13.61 13.69
CA PHE A 86 25.26 -13.88 13.02
C PHE A 86 26.49 -13.76 13.93
N LEU A 87 26.31 -13.71 15.24
CA LEU A 87 27.41 -13.76 16.20
C LEU A 87 27.46 -15.13 16.88
N SER A 88 27.87 -16.17 16.15
CA SER A 88 28.71 -17.16 16.84
C SER A 88 30.01 -16.42 17.11
N MET A 89 30.31 -16.16 18.38
CA MET A 89 31.61 -15.64 18.79
C MET A 89 32.65 -16.57 18.18
N GLY A 90 33.30 -16.14 17.09
CA GLY A 90 34.39 -16.88 16.48
C GLY A 90 35.46 -16.98 17.54
N GLU A 91 35.56 -18.16 18.16
CA GLU A 91 36.50 -18.41 19.23
C GLU A 91 37.89 -18.04 18.73
N LYS A 92 38.58 -17.25 19.55
CA LYS A 92 39.96 -16.86 19.37
C LYS A 92 40.79 -18.12 19.11
N GLY A 93 41.25 -18.32 17.88
CA GLY A 93 42.39 -19.16 17.57
C GLY A 93 43.65 -18.50 18.12
N LEU A 94 43.84 -18.57 19.43
CA LEU A 94 45.16 -18.45 20.07
C LEU A 94 45.78 -19.84 20.09
N TYR A 95 46.47 -20.19 19.01
CA TYR A 95 47.63 -21.09 18.99
C TYR A 95 48.53 -20.67 17.83
#